data_AF-A0A832M1R9-F1
#
_entry.id   AF-A0A832M1R9-F1
#
_cell.length_a   1.000
_cell.length_b   1.000
_cell.length_c   1.000
_cell.angle_alpha   90.00
_cell.angle_beta   90.00
_cell.angle_gamma   90.00
#
_symmetry.space_group_name_H-M   'P 1'
#
loop_
_entity.id
_entity.type
_entity.pdbx_description
1 polymer ?
#
loop_
_entity_poly.entity_id
_entity_poly.type
_entity_poly.pdbx_seq_one_letter_code
_entity_poly.pdbx_strand_id
1 'polypeptide(L)'
;MKLLKEIEERFGSSKAKAKVAVELLRHGLSVREAPAWGAPRIFLGDIEVPYRSVAKACGVDWRTVKETLIDISRDPFLRELYARLENAGPFLRSVVKLLHYRCIVVETVKDQPGILAYVSGLLAEKNINILQVVAEHPLLVENPKLYVIIEDEVPSDFVPRVLQHPAIKSVTVY
;
A
#
# COMPACT_ATOMS: atom_id res chain seq x y z
N MET A 1 12.72 -9.48 -0.22
CA MET A 1 13.01 -8.58 -1.36
C MET A 1 12.91 -9.30 -2.72
N LYS A 2 11.91 -10.16 -2.95
CA LYS A 2 11.80 -11.00 -4.17
C LYS A 2 10.54 -10.76 -5.01
N LEU A 3 9.43 -10.29 -4.43
CA LEU A 3 8.13 -10.26 -5.13
C LEU A 3 8.09 -9.36 -6.39
N LEU A 4 8.61 -8.13 -6.32
CA LEU A 4 8.57 -7.25 -7.50
C LEU A 4 9.41 -7.79 -8.66
N LYS A 5 10.62 -8.29 -8.37
CA LYS A 5 11.46 -8.94 -9.37
C LYS A 5 10.78 -10.17 -9.97
N GLU A 6 10.16 -11.00 -9.12
CA GLU A 6 9.40 -12.19 -9.52
C GLU A 6 8.26 -11.84 -10.50
N ILE A 7 7.58 -10.71 -10.27
CA ILE A 7 6.54 -10.19 -11.16
C ILE A 7 7.16 -9.67 -12.46
N GLU A 8 8.18 -8.81 -12.38
CA GLU A 8 8.83 -8.21 -13.54
C GLU A 8 9.42 -9.26 -14.50
N GLU A 9 10.10 -10.28 -13.95
CA GLU A 9 10.70 -11.37 -14.72
C GLU A 9 9.68 -12.17 -15.53
N ARG A 10 8.45 -12.36 -15.02
CA ARG A 10 7.36 -13.04 -15.74
C ARG A 10 6.82 -12.28 -16.93
N PHE A 11 7.00 -10.97 -16.96
CA PHE A 11 6.68 -10.14 -18.12
C PHE A 11 7.86 -9.94 -19.07
N GLY A 12 9.02 -10.56 -18.77
CA GLY A 12 10.21 -10.56 -19.61
C GLY A 12 10.65 -9.15 -19.99
N SER A 13 10.73 -8.87 -21.30
CA SER A 13 11.16 -7.57 -21.82
C SER A 13 10.06 -6.49 -21.82
N SER A 14 8.80 -6.84 -21.52
CA SER A 14 7.68 -5.91 -21.61
C SER A 14 7.53 -5.05 -20.37
N LYS A 15 8.29 -3.94 -20.33
CA LYS A 15 8.21 -2.92 -19.27
C LYS A 15 6.79 -2.37 -19.07
N ALA A 16 6.02 -2.23 -20.15
CA ALA A 16 4.65 -1.72 -20.08
C ALA A 16 3.71 -2.69 -19.33
N LYS A 17 3.82 -4.00 -19.58
CA LYS A 17 3.01 -5.02 -18.89
C LYS A 17 3.41 -5.16 -17.42
N ALA A 18 4.72 -5.18 -17.15
CA ALA A 18 5.25 -5.18 -15.78
C ALA A 18 4.74 -3.99 -14.97
N LYS A 19 4.75 -2.78 -15.57
CA LYS A 19 4.20 -1.56 -14.94
C LYS A 19 2.73 -1.72 -14.56
N VAL A 20 1.91 -2.29 -15.45
CA VAL A 20 0.49 -2.55 -15.16
C VAL A 20 0.36 -3.52 -13.98
N ALA A 21 1.08 -4.64 -13.98
CA ALA A 21 1.01 -5.62 -12.91
C ALA A 21 1.41 -5.01 -11.55
N VAL A 22 2.52 -4.26 -11.50
CA VAL A 22 2.96 -3.56 -10.29
C VAL A 22 1.94 -2.53 -9.82
N GLU A 23 1.26 -1.84 -10.73
CA GLU A 23 0.20 -0.89 -10.39
C GLU A 23 -1.02 -1.59 -9.76
N LEU A 24 -1.43 -2.73 -10.30
CA LEU A 24 -2.50 -3.55 -9.71
C LEU A 24 -2.14 -3.98 -8.29
N LEU A 25 -0.90 -4.46 -8.09
CA LEU A 25 -0.40 -4.85 -6.77
C LEU A 25 -0.39 -3.68 -5.79
N ARG A 26 0.11 -2.51 -6.22
CA ARG A 26 0.21 -1.30 -5.39
C ARG A 26 -1.14 -0.87 -4.82
N HIS A 27 -2.22 -1.08 -5.57
CA HIS A 27 -3.56 -0.67 -5.20
C HIS A 27 -4.43 -1.81 -4.64
N GLY A 28 -3.88 -3.02 -4.50
CA GLY A 28 -4.65 -4.20 -4.06
C GLY A 28 -5.79 -4.54 -5.02
N LEU A 29 -5.58 -4.32 -6.33
CA LEU A 29 -6.57 -4.62 -7.35
C LEU A 29 -6.50 -6.11 -7.71
N SER A 30 -7.62 -6.80 -7.56
CA SER A 30 -7.73 -8.21 -7.91
C SER A 30 -8.02 -8.40 -9.40
N VAL A 31 -7.61 -9.54 -9.92
CA VAL A 31 -7.91 -9.98 -11.30
C VAL A 31 -8.75 -11.24 -11.20
N ARG A 32 -9.95 -11.22 -11.78
CA ARG A 32 -10.88 -12.33 -11.75
C ARG A 32 -11.27 -12.76 -13.16
N GLU A 33 -11.41 -14.06 -13.37
CA GLU A 33 -11.93 -14.61 -14.62
C GLU A 33 -13.37 -14.14 -14.86
N ALA A 34 -13.70 -13.79 -16.11
CA ALA A 34 -15.03 -13.34 -16.49
C ALA A 34 -15.45 -13.99 -17.82
N PRO A 35 -15.93 -15.25 -17.79
CA PRO A 35 -16.22 -16.01 -19.01
C PRO A 35 -17.19 -15.31 -19.97
N ALA A 36 -18.20 -14.61 -19.44
CA ALA A 36 -19.18 -13.86 -20.23
C ALA A 36 -18.57 -12.71 -21.06
N TRP A 37 -17.35 -12.26 -20.71
CA TRP A 37 -16.69 -11.09 -21.31
C TRP A 37 -15.47 -11.46 -22.17
N GLY A 38 -15.11 -12.75 -22.22
CA GLY A 38 -14.00 -13.27 -23.02
C GLY A 38 -12.60 -12.81 -22.57
N ALA A 39 -12.47 -12.16 -21.42
CA ALA A 39 -11.19 -11.75 -20.83
C ALA A 39 -11.33 -11.48 -19.32
N PRO A 40 -10.25 -11.64 -18.53
CA PRO A 40 -10.26 -11.36 -17.09
C PRO A 40 -10.54 -9.88 -16.78
N ARG A 41 -11.18 -9.59 -15.64
CA ARG A 41 -11.57 -8.23 -15.22
C ARG A 41 -10.86 -7.82 -13.94
N ILE A 42 -10.78 -6.51 -13.72
CA ILE A 42 -10.07 -5.89 -12.60
C ILE A 42 -11.10 -5.46 -11.57
N PHE A 43 -10.82 -5.69 -10.29
CA PHE A 43 -11.73 -5.31 -9.21
C PHE A 43 -11.02 -4.64 -8.05
N LEU A 44 -11.67 -3.62 -7.50
CA LEU A 44 -11.39 -3.04 -6.19
C LEU A 44 -12.50 -3.51 -5.24
N GLY A 45 -12.21 -4.51 -4.41
CA GLY A 45 -13.28 -5.24 -3.69
C GLY A 45 -14.28 -5.83 -4.69
N ASP A 46 -15.54 -5.38 -4.63
CA ASP A 46 -16.60 -5.79 -5.57
C ASP A 46 -16.86 -4.77 -6.68
N ILE A 47 -16.09 -3.68 -6.73
CA ILE A 47 -16.22 -2.64 -7.74
C ILE A 47 -15.37 -3.02 -8.95
N GLU A 48 -16.02 -3.22 -10.09
CA GLU A 48 -15.32 -3.46 -11.34
C GLU A 48 -14.58 -2.19 -11.83
N VAL A 49 -13.29 -2.33 -12.13
CA VAL A 49 -12.43 -1.24 -12.60
C VAL A 49 -12.21 -1.37 -14.11
N PRO A 50 -12.62 -0.38 -14.93
CA PRO A 50 -12.41 -0.42 -16.37
C PRO A 50 -10.93 -0.42 -16.76
N TYR A 51 -10.56 -1.18 -17.80
CA TYR A 51 -9.18 -1.21 -18.31
C TYR A 51 -8.65 0.18 -18.67
N ARG A 52 -9.51 1.05 -19.20
CA ARG A 52 -9.13 2.43 -19.58
C ARG A 52 -8.70 3.27 -18.37
N SER A 53 -9.27 3.04 -17.20
CA SER A 53 -8.89 3.73 -15.97
C SER A 53 -7.48 3.34 -15.53
N VAL A 54 -7.18 2.04 -15.53
CA VAL A 54 -5.84 1.53 -15.22
C VAL A 54 -4.83 1.96 -16.29
N ALA A 55 -5.20 1.87 -17.57
CA ALA A 55 -4.36 2.30 -18.68
C ALA A 55 -3.96 3.77 -18.58
N LYS A 56 -4.90 4.65 -18.20
CA LYS A 56 -4.63 6.07 -17.96
C LYS A 56 -3.66 6.28 -16.79
N ALA A 57 -3.84 5.56 -15.67
CA ALA A 57 -2.92 5.64 -14.53
C ALA A 57 -1.51 5.15 -14.87
N CYS A 58 -1.41 4.08 -15.67
CA CYS A 58 -0.13 3.54 -16.11
C CYS A 58 0.50 4.29 -17.29
N GLY A 59 -0.25 5.13 -18.02
CA GLY A 59 0.21 5.79 -19.24
C GLY A 59 0.44 4.83 -20.40
N VAL A 60 -0.42 3.84 -20.58
CA VAL A 60 -0.34 2.79 -21.64
C VAL A 60 -1.65 2.70 -22.43
N ASP A 61 -1.69 1.94 -23.54
CA ASP A 61 -2.96 1.62 -24.22
C ASP A 61 -3.79 0.60 -23.42
N TRP A 62 -5.11 0.70 -23.47
CA TRP A 62 -6.00 -0.22 -22.76
C TRP A 62 -5.84 -1.68 -23.23
N ARG A 63 -5.38 -1.93 -24.46
CA ARG A 63 -5.07 -3.27 -24.95
C ARG A 63 -3.89 -3.87 -24.21
N THR A 64 -2.89 -3.07 -23.86
CA THR A 64 -1.77 -3.52 -23.01
C THR A 64 -2.27 -4.02 -21.67
N VAL A 65 -3.21 -3.30 -21.04
CA VAL A 65 -3.84 -3.76 -19.79
C VAL A 65 -4.55 -5.09 -19.99
N LYS A 66 -5.41 -5.20 -21.02
CA LYS A 66 -6.13 -6.45 -21.32
C LYS A 66 -5.17 -7.63 -21.52
N GLU A 67 -4.11 -7.44 -22.30
CA GLU A 67 -3.09 -8.47 -22.53
C GLU A 67 -2.36 -8.84 -21.24
N THR A 68 -2.00 -7.87 -20.40
CA THR A 68 -1.40 -8.15 -19.08
C THR A 68 -2.30 -9.04 -18.23
N LEU A 69 -3.61 -8.79 -18.20
CA LEU A 69 -4.53 -9.62 -17.41
C LEU A 69 -4.63 -11.06 -17.93
N ILE A 70 -4.59 -11.23 -19.25
CA ILE A 70 -4.55 -12.55 -19.88
C ILE A 70 -3.27 -13.28 -19.49
N ASP A 71 -2.13 -12.60 -19.52
CA ASP A 71 -0.84 -13.17 -19.11
C ASP A 71 -0.84 -13.53 -17.62
N ILE A 72 -1.37 -12.66 -16.75
CA ILE A 72 -1.58 -12.94 -15.30
C ILE A 72 -2.40 -14.21 -15.11
N SER A 73 -3.48 -14.38 -15.87
CA SER A 73 -4.39 -15.51 -15.68
C SER A 73 -3.84 -16.84 -16.18
N ARG A 74 -2.86 -16.78 -17.10
CA ARG A 74 -2.15 -17.96 -17.63
C ARG A 74 -1.02 -18.42 -16.73
N ASP A 75 -0.33 -17.51 -16.04
CA ASP A 75 0.71 -17.86 -15.07
C ASP A 75 0.08 -18.34 -13.74
N PRO A 76 0.36 -19.56 -13.27
CA PRO A 76 -0.27 -20.09 -12.06
C PRO A 76 0.01 -19.28 -10.78
N PHE A 77 1.21 -18.70 -10.66
CA PHE A 77 1.58 -17.91 -9.49
C PHE A 77 0.90 -16.54 -9.51
N LEU A 78 0.96 -15.83 -10.64
CA LEU A 78 0.30 -14.53 -10.79
C LEU A 78 -1.20 -14.67 -10.66
N ARG A 79 -1.81 -15.69 -11.28
CA ARG A 79 -3.24 -15.95 -11.14
C ARG A 79 -3.65 -16.07 -9.67
N GLU A 80 -2.94 -16.88 -8.89
CA GLU A 80 -3.26 -17.06 -7.47
C GLU A 80 -3.04 -15.78 -6.65
N LEU A 81 -1.94 -15.08 -6.91
CA LEU A 81 -1.62 -13.81 -6.26
C LEU A 81 -2.73 -12.78 -6.52
N TYR A 82 -3.02 -12.47 -7.78
CA TYR A 82 -3.96 -11.42 -8.15
C TYR A 82 -5.42 -11.81 -7.90
N ALA A 83 -5.78 -13.09 -7.88
CA ALA A 83 -7.14 -13.50 -7.51
C ALA A 83 -7.44 -13.24 -6.02
N ARG A 84 -6.42 -13.25 -5.16
CA ARG A 84 -6.54 -13.09 -3.70
C ARG A 84 -6.16 -11.70 -3.18
N LEU A 85 -5.74 -10.79 -4.05
CA LEU A 85 -5.40 -9.43 -3.62
C LEU A 85 -6.62 -8.70 -3.09
N GLU A 86 -6.44 -8.05 -1.95
CA GLU A 86 -7.44 -7.21 -1.30
C GLU A 86 -6.85 -5.81 -1.09
N ASN A 87 -7.70 -4.79 -1.19
CA ASN A 87 -7.32 -3.44 -0.83
C ASN A 87 -7.35 -3.27 0.70
N ALA A 88 -6.34 -2.60 1.27
CA ALA A 88 -6.19 -2.42 2.71
C ALA A 88 -7.15 -1.39 3.34
N GLY A 89 -8.21 -0.99 2.64
CA GLY A 89 -9.14 0.06 3.07
C GLY A 89 -8.62 1.50 2.82
N PRO A 90 -9.32 2.51 3.36
CA PRO A 90 -8.98 3.92 3.15
C PRO A 90 -7.75 4.31 3.96
N PHE A 91 -6.91 5.18 3.41
CA PHE A 91 -5.83 5.82 4.18
C PHE A 91 -6.25 7.22 4.60
N LEU A 92 -6.47 7.44 5.91
CA LEU A 92 -7.14 8.65 6.42
C LEU A 92 -6.21 9.86 6.56
N ARG A 93 -4.92 9.75 6.22
CA ARG A 93 -3.91 10.81 6.42
C ARG A 93 -4.33 12.18 5.89
N SER A 94 -4.93 12.24 4.70
CA SER A 94 -5.30 13.51 4.06
C SER A 94 -6.53 14.18 4.67
N VAL A 95 -7.29 13.45 5.50
CA VAL A 95 -8.56 13.93 6.09
C VAL A 95 -8.50 14.08 7.61
N VAL A 96 -7.36 13.82 8.25
CA VAL A 96 -7.23 13.87 9.72
C VAL A 96 -7.68 15.21 10.32
N LYS A 97 -7.32 16.33 9.68
CA LYS A 97 -7.72 17.68 10.14
C LYS A 97 -9.22 17.90 10.10
N LEU A 98 -9.88 17.38 9.07
CA LEU A 98 -11.34 17.47 8.92
C LEU A 98 -12.06 16.64 9.98
N LEU A 99 -11.50 15.49 10.34
CA LEU A 99 -12.06 14.56 11.32
C LEU A 99 -11.61 14.87 12.76
N HIS A 100 -10.88 15.96 12.98
CA HIS A 100 -10.27 16.31 14.27
C HIS A 100 -9.29 15.25 14.83
N TYR A 101 -8.75 14.39 13.97
CA TYR A 101 -7.71 13.42 14.30
C TYR A 101 -6.31 14.05 14.18
N ARG A 102 -5.29 13.30 14.64
CA ARG A 102 -3.87 13.62 14.39
C ARG A 102 -3.20 12.49 13.65
N CYS A 103 -2.29 12.83 12.74
CA CYS A 103 -1.44 11.84 12.07
C CYS A 103 0.02 12.01 12.49
N ILE A 104 0.54 11.01 13.20
CA ILE A 104 1.96 10.88 13.52
C ILE A 104 2.63 10.12 12.38
N VAL A 105 3.67 10.71 11.81
CA VAL A 105 4.47 10.11 10.74
C VAL A 105 5.87 9.88 11.26
N VAL A 106 6.28 8.62 11.30
CA VAL A 106 7.59 8.18 11.78
C VAL A 106 8.43 7.77 10.57
N GLU A 107 9.56 8.46 10.39
CA GLU A 107 10.58 8.09 9.41
C GLU A 107 11.72 7.37 10.14
N THR A 108 12.19 6.27 9.59
CA THR A 108 13.19 5.41 10.23
C THR A 108 14.53 5.54 9.52
N VAL A 109 15.64 5.51 10.26
CA VAL A 109 16.99 5.36 9.68
C VAL A 109 17.13 3.96 9.08
N LYS A 110 16.55 2.96 9.76
CA LYS A 110 16.53 1.56 9.35
C LYS A 110 15.24 0.92 9.83
N ASP A 111 14.59 0.17 8.95
CA ASP A 111 13.45 -0.66 9.33
C ASP A 111 13.93 -1.84 10.19
N GLN A 112 13.35 -1.98 11.37
CA GLN A 112 13.67 -3.04 12.33
C GLN A 112 12.48 -3.32 13.27
N PRO A 113 12.43 -4.52 13.87
CA PRO A 113 11.41 -4.84 14.86
C PRO A 113 11.38 -3.84 16.03
N GLY A 114 10.19 -3.63 16.59
CA GLY A 114 9.98 -2.84 17.81
C GLY A 114 9.58 -1.38 17.60
N ILE A 115 9.71 -0.82 16.40
CA ILE A 115 9.37 0.59 16.14
C ILE A 115 7.88 0.86 16.40
N LEU A 116 6.98 0.07 15.81
CA LEU A 116 5.54 0.20 16.05
C LEU A 116 5.21 -0.03 17.53
N ALA A 117 5.79 -1.05 18.17
CA ALA A 117 5.55 -1.36 19.57
C ALA A 117 5.98 -0.23 20.51
N TYR A 118 7.10 0.42 20.21
CA TYR A 118 7.59 1.57 20.95
C TYR A 118 6.63 2.76 20.82
N VAL A 119 6.26 3.11 19.59
CA VAL A 119 5.35 4.22 19.30
C VAL A 119 3.97 3.98 19.91
N SER A 120 3.41 2.79 19.75
CA SER A 120 2.09 2.45 20.29
C SER A 120 2.11 2.34 21.82
N GLY A 121 3.19 1.85 22.42
CA GLY A 121 3.37 1.82 23.87
C GLY A 121 3.33 3.22 24.49
N LEU A 122 4.04 4.19 23.89
CA LEU A 122 4.04 5.57 24.34
C LEU A 122 2.65 6.22 24.29
N LEU A 123 1.84 5.89 23.28
CA LEU A 123 0.44 6.35 23.18
C LEU A 123 -0.44 5.67 24.23
N ALA A 124 -0.26 4.37 24.43
CA ALA A 124 -1.02 3.59 25.41
C ALA A 124 -0.76 4.05 26.85
N GLU A 125 0.47 4.42 27.20
CA GLU A 125 0.81 5.00 28.51
C GLU A 125 -0.01 6.25 28.85
N LYS A 126 -0.45 6.99 27.82
CA LYS A 126 -1.25 8.21 27.94
C LYS A 126 -2.73 7.97 27.67
N ASN A 127 -3.14 6.71 27.53
CA ASN A 127 -4.50 6.29 27.21
C ASN A 127 -5.03 6.89 25.90
N ILE A 128 -4.16 7.03 24.89
CA ILE A 128 -4.54 7.55 23.57
C ILE A 128 -4.86 6.39 22.64
N ASN A 129 -6.06 6.41 22.08
CA ASN A 129 -6.53 5.42 21.14
C ASN A 129 -5.91 5.61 19.75
N ILE A 130 -5.55 4.50 19.10
CA ILE A 130 -5.06 4.47 17.73
C ILE A 130 -6.20 4.03 16.82
N LEU A 131 -6.56 4.90 15.87
CA LEU A 131 -7.62 4.65 14.90
C LEU A 131 -7.13 3.89 13.67
N GLN A 132 -5.91 4.15 13.22
CA GLN A 132 -5.33 3.50 12.06
C GLN A 132 -3.81 3.47 12.14
N VAL A 133 -3.24 2.34 11.73
CA VAL A 133 -1.80 2.16 11.53
C VAL A 133 -1.55 1.74 10.10
N VAL A 134 -0.69 2.47 9.39
CA VAL A 134 -0.26 2.10 8.04
C VAL A 134 1.27 2.08 8.03
N ALA A 135 1.84 0.90 7.79
CA ALA A 135 3.27 0.74 7.54
C ALA A 135 3.48 0.60 6.03
N GLU A 136 4.21 1.53 5.42
CA GLU A 136 4.54 1.43 4.00
C GLU A 136 5.45 0.22 3.74
N HIS A 137 5.14 -0.52 2.68
CA HIS A 137 5.96 -1.67 2.33
C HIS A 137 7.25 -1.20 1.65
N PRO A 138 8.46 -1.59 2.11
CA PRO A 138 9.74 -1.18 1.53
C PRO A 138 9.97 -1.64 0.09
N LEU A 139 9.11 -2.54 -0.42
CA LEU A 139 9.13 -2.92 -1.83
C LEU A 139 8.46 -1.86 -2.70
N LEU A 140 7.46 -1.15 -2.19
CA LEU A 140 6.63 -0.24 -2.97
C LEU A 140 7.08 1.22 -2.89
N VAL A 141 7.87 1.55 -1.86
CA VAL A 141 8.33 2.91 -1.53
C VAL A 141 9.79 2.84 -1.09
N GLU A 142 10.62 3.73 -1.62
CA GLU A 142 12.08 3.77 -1.31
C GLU A 142 12.37 4.14 0.15
N ASN A 143 11.61 5.09 0.70
CA ASN A 143 11.75 5.57 2.07
C ASN A 143 10.43 5.30 2.82
N PRO A 144 10.18 4.03 3.23
CA PRO A 144 8.93 3.66 3.85
C PRO A 144 8.74 4.37 5.19
N LYS A 145 7.51 4.81 5.43
CA LYS A 145 7.10 5.49 6.66
C LYS A 145 6.05 4.69 7.41
N LEU A 146 6.02 4.89 8.72
CA LEU A 146 4.94 4.44 9.58
C LEU A 146 4.02 5.63 9.85
N TYR A 147 2.73 5.45 9.58
CA TYR A 147 1.68 6.41 9.89
C TYR A 147 0.81 5.86 11.00
N VAL A 148 0.63 6.65 12.05
CA VAL A 148 -0.26 6.34 13.17
C VAL A 148 -1.27 7.46 13.28
N ILE A 149 -2.55 7.15 13.12
CA ILE A 149 -3.65 8.10 13.22
C ILE A 149 -4.36 7.87 14.55
N ILE A 150 -4.55 8.94 15.31
CA ILE A 150 -5.13 8.93 16.66
C ILE A 150 -6.32 9.88 16.74
N GLU A 151 -7.21 9.64 17.70
CA GLU A 151 -8.43 10.44 17.91
C GLU A 151 -8.17 11.78 18.64
N ASP A 152 -7.07 11.85 19.40
CA ASP A 152 -6.77 12.93 20.33
C ASP A 152 -5.52 13.75 19.93
N GLU A 153 -5.23 14.78 20.73
CA GLU A 153 -3.99 15.55 20.61
C GLU A 153 -2.75 14.72 20.98
N VAL A 154 -1.62 15.05 20.34
CA VAL A 154 -0.34 14.44 20.67
C VAL A 154 0.21 15.06 21.97
N PRO A 155 0.58 14.26 22.99
CA PRO A 155 1.16 14.77 24.23
C PRO A 155 2.45 15.54 23.97
N SER A 156 2.71 16.60 24.76
CA SER A 156 3.89 17.45 24.59
C SER A 156 5.21 16.70 24.75
N ASP A 157 5.24 15.65 25.59
CA ASP A 157 6.41 14.79 25.82
C ASP A 157 6.54 13.65 24.80
N PHE A 158 5.54 13.42 23.94
CA PHE A 158 5.52 12.29 23.02
C PHE A 158 6.65 12.35 21.99
N VAL A 159 6.75 13.43 21.21
CA VAL A 159 7.77 13.56 20.15
C VAL A 159 9.20 13.45 20.71
N PRO A 160 9.58 14.15 21.81
CA PRO A 160 10.88 13.98 22.44
C PRO A 160 11.17 12.53 22.83
N ARG A 161 10.18 11.80 23.36
CA ARG A 161 10.34 10.38 23.73
C ARG A 161 10.50 9.50 22.51
N VAL A 162 9.66 9.66 21.48
CA VAL A 162 9.75 8.86 20.25
C VAL A 162 11.16 8.98 19.63
N LEU A 163 11.73 10.19 19.59
CA LEU A 163 13.07 10.44 19.06
C LEU A 163 14.22 9.83 19.88
N GLN A 164 13.97 9.30 21.08
CA GLN A 164 14.99 8.56 21.84
C GLN A 164 15.26 7.17 21.24
N HIS A 165 14.35 6.64 20.41
CA HIS A 165 14.54 5.35 19.77
C HIS A 165 15.58 5.46 18.65
N PRO A 166 16.69 4.69 18.69
CA PRO A 166 17.83 4.89 17.78
C PRO A 166 17.51 4.62 16.30
N ALA A 167 16.46 3.85 16.01
CA ALA A 167 16.03 3.59 14.65
C ALA A 167 15.13 4.68 14.05
N ILE A 168 14.65 5.64 14.86
CA ILE A 168 13.75 6.70 14.40
C ILE A 168 14.58 7.91 14.00
N LYS A 169 14.44 8.33 12.74
CA LYS A 169 15.13 9.47 12.16
C LYS A 169 14.39 10.78 12.44
N SER A 170 13.08 10.78 12.25
CA SER A 170 12.24 11.95 12.43
C SER A 170 10.80 11.56 12.74
N VAL A 171 10.08 12.51 13.36
CA VAL A 171 8.66 12.39 13.66
C VAL A 171 7.99 13.69 13.24
N THR A 172 6.91 13.59 12.47
CA THR A 172 6.08 14.74 12.07
C THR A 172 4.65 14.50 12.51
N VAL A 173 3.95 15.56 12.95
CA VAL A 173 2.53 15.49 13.36
C VAL A 173 1.72 16.43 12.48
N TYR A 174 0.58 15.95 11.97
CA TYR A 174 -0.37 16.70 11.13
C TYR A 174 -1.77 16.79 11.74
#